data_AF-A0A024F8T3-F1
#
_entry.id   AF-A0A024F8T3-F1
#
_cell.length_a   1.000
_cell.length_b   1.000
_cell.length_c   1.000
_cell.angle_alpha   90.00
_cell.angle_beta   90.00
_cell.angle_gamma   90.00
#
_symmetry.space_group_name_H-M   'P 1'
#
loop_
_entity.id
_entity.type
_entity.pdbx_description
1 polymer ?
#
loop_
_entity_poly.entity_id
_entity_poly.type
_entity_poly.pdbx_seq_one_letter_code
_entity_poly.pdbx_strand_id
1 'polypeptide(L)' 'DMFVMDDGWFGNKYPRDNDRAGLGDWEVCKKKLPNGLTHLADAAIAKGIGFGIWLEPEMVNPES' A
#
# COMPACT_ATOMS: atom_id res chain seq x y z
N ASP A 1 16.16 8.97 -9.24
CA ASP A 1 14.70 9.17 -9.17
C ASP A 1 14.03 8.13 -8.28
N MET A 2 12.84 8.44 -7.78
CA MET A 2 12.07 7.57 -6.88
C MET A 2 10.60 7.54 -7.31
N PHE A 3 10.02 6.34 -7.31
CA PHE A 3 8.58 6.12 -7.40
C PHE A 3 8.05 5.89 -5.99
N VAL A 4 7.04 6.65 -5.56
CA VAL A 4 6.41 6.51 -4.25
C VAL A 4 4.96 6.10 -4.45
N MET A 5 4.56 5.01 -3.80
CA MET A 5 3.17 4.59 -3.77
C MET A 5 2.50 5.16 -2.53
N ASP A 6 1.55 6.05 -2.77
CA ASP A 6 0.80 6.77 -1.74
C ASP A 6 -0.34 5.90 -1.15
N ASP A 7 -1.27 6.52 -0.42
CA ASP A 7 -2.40 5.87 0.26
C ASP A 7 -3.19 4.90 -0.64
N GLY A 8 -3.76 3.87 -0.02
CA GLY A 8 -4.69 2.94 -0.67
C GLY A 8 -4.14 1.56 -1.04
N TRP A 9 -2.89 1.25 -0.71
CA TRP A 9 -2.28 -0.04 -1.05
C TRP A 9 -2.64 -1.21 -0.13
N PHE A 10 -3.30 -0.92 1.00
CA PHE A 10 -3.51 -1.83 2.12
C PHE A 10 -4.99 -2.07 2.44
N GLY A 11 -5.25 -2.98 3.38
CA GLY A 11 -6.58 -3.42 3.79
C GLY A 11 -7.15 -4.54 2.90
N ASN A 12 -7.56 -5.65 3.52
CA ASN A 12 -8.19 -6.79 2.83
C ASN A 12 -9.67 -6.91 3.16
N LYS A 13 -10.02 -7.03 4.45
CA LYS A 13 -11.42 -7.08 4.89
C LYS A 13 -12.12 -5.74 4.69
N TYR A 14 -11.44 -4.65 5.04
CA TYR A 14 -11.87 -3.27 4.80
C TYR A 14 -10.81 -2.56 3.96
N PRO A 15 -10.89 -2.63 2.61
CA PRO A 15 -9.88 -2.04 1.74
C PRO A 15 -9.81 -0.52 1.88
N ARG A 16 -8.58 0.02 1.83
CA ARG A 16 -8.33 1.46 1.80
C ARG A 16 -8.66 2.04 0.42
N ASP A 17 -9.94 2.14 0.11
CA ASP A 17 -10.47 2.74 -1.14
C ASP A 17 -10.87 4.21 -0.96
N ASN A 18 -10.98 4.66 0.29
CA ASN A 18 -11.29 6.02 0.69
C ASN A 18 -10.74 6.28 2.10
N ASP A 19 -10.94 7.48 2.62
CA ASP A 19 -10.42 7.95 3.92
C ASP A 19 -11.13 7.34 5.14
N ARG A 20 -12.24 6.62 4.96
CA ARG A 20 -13.12 6.15 6.05
C ARG A 20 -12.88 4.71 6.51
N ALA A 21 -12.01 3.95 5.83
CA ALA A 21 -11.74 2.55 6.15
C ALA A 21 -10.26 2.17 5.94
N GLY A 22 -9.81 1.10 6.59
CA GLY A 22 -8.54 0.42 6.31
C GLY A 22 -7.31 0.90 7.10
N LEU A 23 -7.29 2.09 7.70
CA LEU A 23 -6.17 2.47 8.59
C LEU A 23 -6.11 1.50 9.77
N GLY A 24 -4.93 0.93 10.04
CA GLY A 24 -4.71 -0.16 10.98
C GLY A 24 -4.44 -1.52 10.30
N ASP A 25 -4.99 -1.74 9.10
CA ASP A 25 -4.83 -2.97 8.33
C ASP A 25 -3.69 -2.88 7.31
N TRP A 26 -2.44 -2.87 7.76
CA TRP A 26 -1.25 -2.66 6.93
C TRP A 26 -0.84 -3.86 6.04
N GLU A 27 -1.78 -4.75 5.77
CA GLU A 27 -1.60 -5.89 4.88
C GLU A 27 -1.86 -5.47 3.44
N VAL A 28 -1.03 -5.95 2.51
CA VAL A 28 -1.18 -5.61 1.09
C VAL A 28 -2.56 -6.05 0.58
N CYS A 29 -3.31 -5.13 -0.02
CA CYS A 29 -4.60 -5.40 -0.62
C CYS A 29 -4.41 -6.27 -1.88
N LYS A 30 -4.64 -7.59 -1.77
CA LYS A 30 -4.42 -8.53 -2.88
C LYS A 30 -5.36 -8.32 -4.07
N LYS A 31 -6.49 -7.64 -3.87
CA LYS A 31 -7.39 -7.23 -4.95
C LYS A 31 -6.76 -6.17 -5.86
N LYS A 32 -6.03 -5.20 -5.28
CA LYS A 32 -5.33 -4.13 -6.02
C LYS A 32 -3.96 -4.58 -6.52
N LEU A 33 -3.24 -5.30 -5.65
CA LEU A 33 -1.87 -5.73 -5.86
C LEU A 33 -1.80 -7.26 -5.77
N PRO A 34 -2.29 -7.99 -6.79
CA PRO A 34 -2.35 -9.45 -6.76
C PRO A 34 -0.96 -10.09 -6.58
N ASN A 35 0.06 -9.47 -7.16
CA ASN A 35 1.46 -9.91 -7.06
C ASN A 35 2.20 -9.32 -5.85
N GLY A 36 1.53 -8.52 -5.01
CA GLY A 36 2.13 -7.87 -3.84
C GLY A 36 3.05 -6.69 -4.15
N LEU A 37 3.57 -6.07 -3.09
CA LEU A 37 4.48 -4.91 -3.18
C LEU A 37 5.85 -5.26 -3.76
N THR A 38 6.35 -6.46 -3.45
CA THR A 38 7.66 -6.92 -3.93
C THR A 38 7.75 -6.87 -5.45
N HIS A 39 6.67 -7.25 -6.15
CA HIS A 39 6.64 -7.18 -7.60
C HIS A 39 6.84 -5.76 -8.15
N LEU A 40 6.25 -4.75 -7.51
CA LEU A 40 6.43 -3.34 -7.89
C LEU A 40 7.82 -2.83 -7.53
N ALA A 41 8.32 -3.19 -6.33
CA ALA A 41 9.65 -2.82 -5.88
C ALA A 41 10.73 -3.40 -6.81
N ASP A 42 10.64 -4.68 -7.18
CA ASP A 42 11.55 -5.34 -8.10
C ASP A 42 11.54 -4.68 -9.49
N ALA A 43 10.36 -4.31 -9.99
CA ALA A 43 10.23 -3.59 -11.25
C ALA A 43 10.87 -2.20 -11.21
N ALA A 44 10.79 -1.48 -10.09
CA ALA A 44 11.45 -0.20 -9.90
C ALA A 44 12.98 -0.36 -9.85
N ILE A 45 13.47 -1.32 -9.08
CA ILE A 45 14.91 -1.64 -8.97
C ILE A 45 15.48 -2.02 -10.34
N ALA A 46 14.78 -2.86 -11.10
CA ALA A 46 15.19 -3.25 -12.46
C ALA A 46 15.30 -2.06 -13.44
N LYS A 47 14.58 -0.96 -13.16
CA LYS A 47 14.63 0.28 -13.94
C LYS A 47 15.62 1.32 -13.37
N GLY A 48 16.34 1.00 -12.29
CA GLY A 48 17.26 1.92 -11.62
C GLY A 48 16.55 3.05 -10.86
N ILE A 49 15.30 2.84 -10.44
CA ILE A 49 14.47 3.82 -9.71
C ILE A 49 14.23 3.30 -8.29
N GLY A 50 14.32 4.17 -7.28
CA GLY A 50 13.97 3.81 -5.90
C GLY A 50 12.46 3.59 -5.73
N PHE A 51 12.05 2.75 -4.77
CA PHE A 51 10.65 2.51 -4.42
C PHE A 51 10.38 2.95 -2.98
N GLY A 52 9.40 3.83 -2.80
CA GLY A 52 8.90 4.30 -1.50
C GLY A 52 7.44 3.93 -1.29
N ILE A 53 7.01 3.91 -0.02
CA ILE A 53 5.63 3.60 0.36
C ILE A 53 5.15 4.55 1.46
N TRP A 54 3.89 4.94 1.39
CA TRP A 54 3.25 5.75 2.42
C TRP A 54 2.71 4.87 3.56
N LEU A 55 2.80 5.38 4.79
CA LEU A 55 2.29 4.75 6.00
C LEU A 55 1.83 5.82 7.00
N GLU A 56 0.73 5.58 7.70
CA GLU A 56 0.21 6.43 8.80
C GLU A 56 -0.04 5.56 10.06
N PRO A 57 1.03 5.09 10.73
CA PRO A 57 0.93 4.03 11.74
C PRO A 57 0.23 4.46 13.04
N GLU A 58 0.04 5.77 13.23
CA GLU A 58 -0.56 6.35 14.44
C GLU A 58 -2.10 6.39 14.37
N MET A 59 -2.70 6.06 13.23
CA MET A 59 -4.15 6.15 12.99
C MET A 59 -4.78 4.76 12.79
N VAL A 60 -6.08 4.69 13.13
CA VAL A 60 -6.92 3.51 12.92
C VAL A 60 -8.34 3.93 12.53
N ASN A 61 -8.96 3.24 11.58
CA ASN A 61 -10.38 3.42 11.27
C ASN A 61 -11.22 2.44 12.11
N PRO A 62 -12.46 2.80 12.51
CA PRO A 62 -13.37 1.84 13.14
C PRO A 62 -13.67 0.61 12.26
N GLU A 63 -13.59 0.78 10.93
CA GLU A 63 -13.61 -0.31 9.95
C GLU A 63 -12.17 -0.66 9.54
N SER A 64 -11.55 -1.50 10.37
CA SER A 64 -10.28 -2.22 10.16
C SER A 64 -10.37 -3.61 10.81
#